data_AF-A0A193DNW5-F1
#
_entry.id   AF-A0A193DNW5-F1
#
_cell.length_a   1.000
_cell.length_b   1.000
_cell.length_c   1.000
_cell.angle_alpha   90.00
_cell.angle_beta   90.00
_cell.angle_gamma   90.00
#
_symmetry.space_group_name_H-M   'P 1'
#
loop_
_entity.id
_entity.type
_entity.pdbx_description
1 polymer ?
#
loop_
_entity_poly.entity_id
_entity_poly.type
_entity_poly.pdbx_seq_one_letter_code
_entity_poly.pdbx_strand_id
1 'polypeptide(L)'
;TIDVTILADGGVRVVDNGRGIPVGIHPVEKKPAVEVVLTVLHAGGKFGGGGYAVSGGLHGVGVSVVNALSSRLSVDIKCDGYRWTQDYKLGVPTAPLAQHEAVEDSGTTVTFWADPDIFETTEYSFETLSRRFQEMAF
;
A
#
# COMPACT_ATOMS: atom_id res chain seq x y z
N THR A 1 13.67 4.99 5.81
CA THR A 1 13.17 4.17 6.92
C THR A 1 11.92 3.45 6.49
N ILE A 2 11.75 2.23 6.98
CA ILE A 2 10.53 1.46 6.85
C ILE A 2 10.19 0.97 8.26
N ASP A 3 9.00 1.28 8.73
CA ASP A 3 8.50 0.88 10.04
C ASP A 3 7.31 -0.07 9.83
N VAL A 4 7.34 -1.22 10.51
CA VAL A 4 6.27 -2.22 10.46
C VAL A 4 5.71 -2.41 11.86
N THR A 5 4.39 -2.30 11.99
CA THR A 5 3.67 -2.44 13.27
C THR A 5 2.56 -3.47 13.13
N ILE A 6 2.55 -4.48 14.01
CA ILE A 6 1.36 -5.31 14.25
C ILE A 6 0.47 -4.53 15.23
N LEU A 7 -0.73 -4.17 14.81
CA LEU A 7 -1.70 -3.41 15.58
C LEU A 7 -2.44 -4.34 16.55
N ALA A 8 -2.93 -3.75 17.65
CA ALA A 8 -3.66 -4.50 18.68
C ALA A 8 -4.99 -5.10 18.19
N ASP A 9 -5.54 -4.57 17.09
CA ASP A 9 -6.76 -5.07 16.45
C ASP A 9 -6.48 -6.11 15.34
N GLY A 10 -5.25 -6.62 15.27
CA GLY A 10 -4.83 -7.63 14.30
C GLY A 10 -4.41 -7.07 12.93
N GLY A 11 -4.46 -5.76 12.71
CA GLY A 11 -3.98 -5.15 11.46
C GLY A 11 -2.45 -5.11 11.38
N VAL A 12 -1.92 -4.99 10.17
CA VAL A 12 -0.50 -4.69 9.94
C VAL A 12 -0.38 -3.34 9.26
N ARG A 13 0.44 -2.47 9.83
CA ARG A 13 0.80 -1.17 9.27
C ARG A 13 2.25 -1.19 8.79
N VAL A 14 2.45 -0.76 7.55
CA VAL A 14 3.78 -0.51 6.97
C VAL A 14 3.86 0.96 6.60
N VAL A 15 4.85 1.66 7.16
CA VAL A 15 5.16 3.06 6.90
C VAL A 15 6.51 3.13 6.20
N ASP A 16 6.59 3.82 5.08
CA ASP A 16 7.86 4.19 4.45
C ASP A 16 7.97 5.70 4.30
N ASN A 17 9.20 6.20 4.22
CA ASN A 17 9.51 7.60 3.90
C ASN A 17 10.00 7.77 2.45
N GLY A 18 9.48 6.94 1.54
CA GLY A 18 9.79 7.01 0.13
C GLY A 18 9.09 8.19 -0.55
N ARG A 19 8.95 8.11 -1.87
CA ARG A 19 8.36 9.17 -2.71
C ARG A 19 6.85 9.36 -2.52
N GLY A 20 6.17 8.39 -1.90
CA GLY A 20 4.71 8.28 -1.95
C GLY A 20 4.23 7.59 -3.23
N ILE A 21 3.10 6.88 -3.15
CA ILE A 21 2.40 6.37 -4.34
C ILE A 21 1.81 7.57 -5.10
N PRO A 22 1.92 7.65 -6.45
CA PRO A 22 1.33 8.74 -7.20
C PRO A 22 -0.18 8.90 -6.99
N VAL A 23 -0.62 10.14 -6.81
CA VAL A 23 -2.04 10.49 -6.58
C VAL A 23 -2.73 11.12 -7.79
N GLY A 24 -1.95 11.54 -8.79
CA GLY A 24 -2.48 12.11 -10.02
C GLY A 24 -3.40 11.15 -10.78
N ILE A 25 -4.29 11.73 -11.60
CA ILE A 25 -5.23 10.94 -12.41
C ILE A 25 -4.47 10.16 -13.49
N HIS A 26 -4.67 8.85 -13.50
CA HIS A 26 -4.10 7.96 -14.50
C HIS A 26 -4.73 8.24 -15.89
N PRO A 27 -3.92 8.41 -16.95
CA PRO A 27 -4.39 8.91 -18.23
C PRO A 27 -5.37 7.96 -18.95
N VAL A 28 -5.28 6.66 -18.72
CA VAL A 28 -6.17 5.64 -19.34
C VAL A 28 -7.36 5.33 -18.42
N GLU A 29 -7.10 4.80 -17.23
CA GLU A 29 -8.12 4.45 -16.22
C GLU A 29 -8.99 5.61 -15.70
N LYS A 30 -8.59 6.88 -15.90
CA LYS A 30 -9.33 8.08 -15.45
C LYS A 30 -9.64 8.10 -13.95
N LYS A 31 -8.80 7.45 -13.15
CA LYS A 31 -8.88 7.36 -11.69
C LYS A 31 -7.54 7.76 -11.06
N PRO A 32 -7.50 8.13 -9.77
CA PRO A 32 -6.24 8.36 -9.08
C PRO A 32 -5.30 7.15 -9.21
N ALA A 33 -4.02 7.38 -9.47
CA ALA A 33 -3.08 6.28 -9.71
C ALA A 33 -2.94 5.33 -8.52
N VAL A 34 -3.09 5.83 -7.28
CA VAL A 34 -3.18 4.98 -6.08
C VAL A 34 -4.36 4.00 -6.14
N GLU A 35 -5.54 4.44 -6.59
CA GLU A 35 -6.68 3.55 -6.75
C GLU A 35 -6.38 2.49 -7.81
N VAL A 36 -5.78 2.89 -8.93
CA VAL A 36 -5.41 1.96 -10.00
C VAL A 36 -4.49 0.85 -9.49
N VAL A 37 -3.41 1.17 -8.76
CA VAL A 37 -2.49 0.13 -8.25
C VAL A 37 -3.10 -0.76 -7.17
N LEU A 38 -4.12 -0.27 -6.46
CA LEU A 38 -4.82 -1.04 -5.42
C LEU A 38 -5.96 -1.89 -5.97
N THR A 39 -6.53 -1.56 -7.13
CA THR A 39 -7.72 -2.25 -7.66
C THR A 39 -7.52 -2.95 -9.00
N VAL A 40 -6.44 -2.67 -9.74
CA VAL A 40 -6.20 -3.24 -11.07
C VAL A 40 -4.97 -4.16 -11.04
N LEU A 41 -5.16 -5.41 -11.46
CA LEU A 41 -4.05 -6.35 -11.61
C LEU A 41 -3.15 -5.95 -12.77
N HIS A 42 -1.86 -6.22 -12.64
CA HIS A 42 -0.82 -5.84 -13.61
C HIS A 42 -0.71 -4.33 -13.83
N ALA A 43 -1.12 -3.53 -12.84
CA ALA A 43 -0.92 -2.09 -12.84
C ALA A 43 0.27 -1.70 -11.95
N GLY A 44 1.18 -0.87 -12.48
CA GLY A 44 2.27 -0.31 -11.69
C GLY A 44 3.40 0.30 -12.52
N GLY A 45 4.17 1.21 -11.93
CA GLY A 45 5.27 1.91 -12.60
C GLY A 45 6.56 1.10 -12.81
N LYS A 46 6.49 -0.24 -12.66
CA LYS A 46 7.67 -1.13 -12.70
C LYS A 46 7.84 -1.86 -14.04
N PHE A 47 6.93 -1.66 -14.98
CA PHE A 47 7.04 -2.17 -16.34
C PHE A 47 7.80 -1.18 -17.23
N GLY A 48 9.13 -1.25 -17.25
CA GLY A 48 9.99 -0.59 -18.26
C GLY A 48 9.96 0.95 -18.33
N GLY A 49 9.12 1.64 -17.55
CA GLY A 49 8.87 3.08 -17.65
C GLY A 49 9.76 3.99 -16.80
N GLY A 50 10.93 3.51 -16.35
CA GLY A 50 11.91 4.35 -15.63
C GLY A 50 11.56 4.73 -14.18
N GLY A 51 10.41 4.29 -13.65
CA GLY A 51 10.01 4.57 -12.26
C GLY A 51 10.95 3.96 -11.21
N TYR A 52 11.60 2.85 -11.57
CA TYR A 52 12.64 2.16 -10.80
C TYR A 52 13.70 1.61 -11.76
N ALA A 53 14.98 1.91 -11.52
CA ALA A 53 16.08 1.36 -12.32
C ALA A 53 16.26 -0.15 -12.09
N VAL A 54 16.08 -0.60 -10.84
CA VAL A 54 16.06 -2.01 -10.43
C VAL A 54 15.01 -2.16 -9.34
N SER A 55 14.21 -3.21 -9.39
CA SER A 55 13.26 -3.53 -8.31
C SER A 55 12.89 -5.02 -8.31
N GLY A 56 12.66 -5.60 -7.12
CA GLY A 56 12.26 -7.01 -7.00
C GLY A 56 10.80 -7.29 -7.38
N GLY A 57 9.93 -6.28 -7.38
CA GLY A 57 8.52 -6.44 -7.78
C GLY A 57 8.35 -6.20 -9.28
N LEU A 58 7.94 -7.20 -10.04
CA LEU A 58 7.85 -7.09 -11.51
C LEU A 58 6.45 -7.36 -12.06
N HIS A 59 5.56 -7.96 -11.26
CA HIS A 59 4.28 -8.44 -11.77
C HIS A 59 3.14 -7.41 -11.72
N GLY A 60 3.29 -6.32 -10.96
CA GLY A 60 2.22 -5.31 -10.81
C GLY A 60 0.96 -5.83 -10.14
N VAL A 61 1.07 -6.83 -9.25
CA VAL A 61 -0.09 -7.44 -8.56
C VAL A 61 0.04 -7.47 -7.03
N GLY A 62 1.20 -7.14 -6.47
CA GLY A 62 1.47 -7.37 -5.05
C GLY A 62 0.48 -6.68 -4.13
N VAL A 63 0.39 -5.35 -4.22
CA VAL A 63 -0.48 -4.56 -3.33
C VAL A 63 -1.96 -4.73 -3.63
N SER A 64 -2.33 -4.94 -4.90
CA SER A 64 -3.71 -5.23 -5.28
C SER A 64 -4.20 -6.58 -4.72
N VAL A 65 -3.33 -7.59 -4.66
CA VAL A 65 -3.67 -8.87 -4.01
C VAL A 65 -3.83 -8.69 -2.50
N VAL A 66 -2.94 -7.92 -1.85
CA VAL A 66 -3.12 -7.59 -0.42
C VAL A 66 -4.47 -6.91 -0.19
N ASN A 67 -4.84 -5.92 -1.01
CA ASN A 67 -6.12 -5.25 -0.93
C ASN A 67 -7.31 -6.21 -1.13
N ALA A 68 -7.25 -7.07 -2.15
CA ALA A 68 -8.30 -8.03 -2.46
C ALA A 68 -8.51 -9.09 -1.37
N LEU A 69 -7.45 -9.48 -0.65
CA LEU A 69 -7.49 -10.49 0.41
C LEU A 69 -7.59 -9.87 1.82
N SER A 70 -7.93 -8.58 1.90
CA SER A 70 -8.12 -7.87 3.17
C SER A 70 -9.59 -7.52 3.37
N SER A 71 -10.08 -7.72 4.60
CA SER A 71 -11.41 -7.25 5.00
C SER A 71 -11.50 -5.72 4.97
N ARG A 72 -10.38 -5.06 5.31
CA ARG A 72 -10.17 -3.62 5.22
C ARG A 72 -8.73 -3.31 4.82
N LEU A 73 -8.55 -2.23 4.05
CA LEU A 73 -7.26 -1.61 3.82
C LEU A 73 -7.39 -0.09 3.86
N SER A 74 -6.43 0.59 4.47
CA SER A 74 -6.33 2.06 4.52
C SER A 74 -4.98 2.47 3.95
N VAL A 75 -4.97 3.43 3.03
CA VAL A 75 -3.74 4.05 2.52
C VAL A 75 -3.71 5.53 2.89
N ASP A 76 -2.55 5.97 3.40
CA ASP A 76 -2.24 7.35 3.72
C ASP A 76 -0.92 7.71 3.02
N ILE A 77 -0.94 8.75 2.21
CA ILE A 77 0.13 9.07 1.26
C ILE A 77 0.51 10.51 1.47
N LYS A 78 1.80 10.76 1.54
CA LYS A 78 2.35 12.11 1.55
C LYS A 78 3.16 12.29 0.27
N CYS A 79 2.62 13.09 -0.65
CA CYS A 79 3.28 13.44 -1.91
C CYS A 79 2.68 14.73 -2.49
N ASP A 80 3.40 15.35 -3.41
CA ASP A 80 3.00 16.61 -4.05
C ASP A 80 2.67 17.75 -3.05
N GLY A 81 3.28 17.72 -1.86
CA GLY A 81 3.12 18.71 -0.80
C GLY A 81 1.87 18.57 0.06
N TYR A 82 1.10 17.50 -0.10
CA TYR A 82 -0.13 17.25 0.66
C TYR A 82 -0.22 15.82 1.18
N ARG A 83 -1.04 15.64 2.22
CA ARG A 83 -1.46 14.31 2.69
C ARG A 83 -2.73 13.87 1.96
N TRP A 84 -2.81 12.59 1.62
CA TRP A 84 -3.92 11.99 0.89
C TRP A 84 -4.34 10.68 1.54
N THR A 85 -5.64 10.39 1.59
CA THR A 85 -6.11 9.11 2.15
C THR A 85 -7.20 8.46 1.30
N GLN A 86 -7.20 7.12 1.28
CA GLN A 86 -8.29 6.33 0.72
C GLN A 86 -8.47 5.03 1.52
N ASP A 87 -9.71 4.66 1.79
CA ASP A 87 -10.09 3.44 2.51
C ASP A 87 -10.76 2.45 1.57
N TYR A 88 -10.50 1.16 1.77
CA TYR A 88 -10.99 0.04 1.00
C TYR A 88 -11.63 -1.00 1.90
N LYS A 89 -12.67 -1.67 1.38
CA LYS A 89 -13.32 -2.82 1.99
C LYS A 89 -13.43 -3.91 0.95
N LEU A 90 -12.87 -5.10 1.23
CA LEU A 90 -12.87 -6.24 0.31
C LEU A 90 -12.38 -5.87 -1.11
N GLY A 91 -11.26 -5.14 -1.19
CA GLY A 91 -10.68 -4.67 -2.45
C GLY A 91 -11.34 -3.45 -3.09
N VAL A 92 -12.48 -2.97 -2.59
CA VAL A 92 -13.26 -1.89 -3.22
C VAL A 92 -13.08 -0.56 -2.47
N PRO A 93 -12.78 0.56 -3.14
CA PRO A 93 -12.68 1.87 -2.48
C PRO A 93 -14.03 2.27 -1.88
N THR A 94 -14.00 2.74 -0.64
CA THR A 94 -15.19 3.18 0.11
C THR A 94 -15.57 4.63 -0.17
N ALA A 95 -14.61 5.43 -0.65
CA ALA A 95 -14.77 6.81 -1.04
C ALA A 95 -13.71 7.20 -2.09
N PRO A 96 -13.89 8.31 -2.83
CA PRO A 96 -12.83 8.91 -3.64
C PRO A 96 -11.60 9.28 -2.79
N LEU A 97 -10.44 9.38 -3.44
CA LEU A 97 -9.21 9.87 -2.80
C LEU A 97 -9.41 11.27 -2.21
N ALA A 98 -9.16 11.42 -0.91
CA ALA A 98 -9.29 12.69 -0.20
C ALA A 98 -7.93 13.39 -0.09
N GLN A 99 -7.88 14.68 -0.42
CA GLN A 99 -6.76 15.57 -0.15
C GLN A 99 -6.94 16.25 1.21
N HIS A 100 -5.87 16.34 1.99
CA HIS A 100 -5.87 16.95 3.33
C HIS A 100 -4.86 18.10 3.44
N GLU A 101 -4.31 18.31 4.64
CA GLU A 101 -3.35 19.37 4.94
C GLU A 101 -2.07 19.31 4.09
N ALA A 102 -1.41 20.47 3.97
CA ALA A 102 -0.08 20.55 3.41
C ALA A 102 0.94 19.90 4.36
N VAL A 103 1.91 19.19 3.78
CA VAL A 103 2.98 18.48 4.51
C VAL A 103 4.31 18.69 3.80
N GLU A 104 5.41 18.69 4.57
CA GLU A 104 6.76 18.84 4.02
C GLU A 104 7.46 17.50 3.78
N ASP A 105 6.98 16.43 4.42
CA ASP A 105 7.53 15.09 4.29
C ASP A 105 6.82 14.27 3.19
N SER A 106 7.42 13.15 2.82
CA SER A 106 6.90 12.21 1.83
C SER A 106 6.87 10.79 2.37
N GLY A 107 5.99 9.96 1.82
CA GLY A 107 5.91 8.57 2.23
C GLY A 107 4.60 7.90 1.90
N THR A 108 4.55 6.61 2.17
CA THR A 108 3.32 5.81 2.08
C THR A 108 3.13 5.06 3.38
N THR A 109 1.92 5.11 3.92
CA THR A 109 1.46 4.22 4.97
C THR A 109 0.35 3.35 4.40
N VAL A 110 0.53 2.03 4.46
CA VAL A 110 -0.53 1.06 4.18
C VAL A 110 -0.84 0.34 5.47
N THR A 111 -2.12 0.34 5.87
CA THR A 111 -2.62 -0.49 6.96
C THR A 111 -3.64 -1.47 6.40
N PHE A 112 -3.49 -2.76 6.67
CA PHE A 112 -4.41 -3.78 6.16
C PHE A 112 -4.76 -4.81 7.24
N TRP A 113 -5.94 -5.41 7.09
CA TRP A 113 -6.44 -6.46 7.97
C TRP A 113 -6.81 -7.66 7.10
N ALA A 114 -6.08 -8.78 7.25
CA ALA A 114 -6.35 -10.01 6.52
C ALA A 114 -7.81 -10.45 6.71
N ASP A 115 -8.41 -10.97 5.66
CA ASP A 115 -9.80 -11.42 5.69
C ASP A 115 -9.93 -12.79 6.40
N PRO A 116 -10.64 -12.87 7.54
CA PRO A 116 -10.83 -14.13 8.27
C PRO A 116 -11.72 -15.13 7.53
N ASP A 117 -12.47 -14.71 6.50
CA ASP A 117 -13.25 -15.63 5.66
C ASP A 117 -12.36 -16.32 4.60
N ILE A 118 -11.16 -15.78 4.35
CA ILE A 118 -10.20 -16.30 3.36
C ILE A 118 -9.07 -17.08 4.05
N PHE A 119 -8.54 -16.57 5.17
CA PHE A 119 -7.39 -17.17 5.85
C PHE A 119 -7.81 -17.94 7.09
N GLU A 120 -7.22 -19.12 7.29
CA GLU A 120 -7.43 -19.94 8.50
C GLU A 120 -6.98 -19.24 9.79
N THR A 121 -5.97 -18.38 9.70
CA THR A 121 -5.52 -17.52 10.80
C THR A 121 -5.16 -16.13 10.26
N THR A 122 -5.50 -15.12 11.06
CA THR A 122 -5.16 -13.71 10.81
C THR A 122 -4.19 -13.16 11.86
N GLU A 123 -3.65 -14.02 12.73
CA GLU A 123 -2.64 -13.66 13.72
C GLU A 123 -1.24 -13.68 13.11
N TYR A 124 -0.52 -12.56 13.23
CA TYR A 124 0.84 -12.41 12.69
C TYR A 124 1.91 -12.79 13.72
N SER A 125 2.84 -13.66 13.31
CA SER A 125 4.02 -13.99 14.13
C SER A 125 5.08 -12.90 14.04
N PHE A 126 5.36 -12.27 15.18
CA PHE A 126 6.45 -11.29 15.29
C PHE A 126 7.80 -11.90 14.88
N GLU A 127 8.11 -13.12 15.32
CA GLU A 127 9.38 -13.80 15.01
C GLU A 127 9.58 -14.02 13.50
N THR A 128 8.54 -14.50 12.82
CA THR A 128 8.59 -14.72 11.37
C THR A 128 8.84 -13.42 10.61
N LEU A 129 8.12 -12.35 10.97
CA LEU A 129 8.26 -11.05 10.33
C LEU A 129 9.62 -10.41 10.65
N SER A 130 10.03 -10.40 11.92
CA SER A 130 11.29 -9.80 12.35
C SER A 130 12.50 -10.46 11.69
N ARG A 131 12.50 -11.79 11.56
CA ARG A 131 13.55 -12.52 10.84
C ARG A 131 13.62 -12.09 9.38
N ARG A 132 12.47 -12.01 8.68
CA ARG A 132 12.44 -11.60 7.28
C ARG A 132 12.95 -10.17 7.09
N PHE A 133 12.59 -9.26 8.00
CA PHE A 133 13.05 -7.87 7.90
C PHE A 133 14.52 -7.71 8.26
N GLN A 134 15.04 -8.53 9.18
CA GLN A 134 16.46 -8.59 9.48
C GLN A 134 17.27 -9.05 8.26
N GLU A 135 16.81 -10.07 7.53
CA GLU A 135 17.44 -10.50 6.26
C GLU A 135 17.44 -9.40 5.20
N MET A 136 16.40 -8.57 5.15
CA MET A 136 16.31 -7.45 4.20
C MET A 136 17.17 -6.24 4.59
N ALA A 137 17.56 -6.14 5.86
CA ALA A 137 18.37 -5.04 6.39
C ALA A 137 19.88 -5.26 6.20
N PHE A 138 20.31 -6.51 6.04
CA PHE A 138 21.69 -6.89 5.72
C PHE A 138 21.92 -6.94 4.21
#